data_AF-A0AAD7E419-F1
#
_entry.id   AF-A0AAD7E419-F1
#
_cell.length_a   1.000
_cell.length_b   1.000
_cell.length_c   1.000
_cell.angle_alpha   90.00
_cell.angle_beta   90.00
_cell.angle_gamma   90.00
#
_symmetry.space_group_name_H-M   'P 1'
#
loop_
_entity.id
_entity.type
_entity.pdbx_description
1 polymer ?
#
loop_
_entity_poly.entity_id
_entity_poly.type
_entity_poly.pdbx_seq_one_letter_code
_entity_poly.pdbx_strand_id
1 'polypeptide(L)'
;MRVPWLATVLLLFRRALASSINITIDDQKGDPTNGQKFIYDPPDAWASDSIDGCDGCLQPNLSTASAETFTGSLFSAHKHHNPSPPTAAVNFTGAEALLDSYIHLSGGSDMSFSIDGILADTFQHTPTGLGGFESRSVFNSQRLSPGEHTLVISNGVVDGPNSLVILDSVVYS
;
A
#
# COMPACT_ATOMS: atom_id res chain seq x y z
N MET A 1 73.56 5.91 -10.11
CA MET A 1 72.46 4.93 -10.14
C MET A 1 71.30 5.52 -9.35
N ARG A 2 70.18 5.84 -10.01
CA ARG A 2 68.99 6.47 -9.39
C ARG A 2 67.85 5.44 -9.38
N VAL A 3 67.35 5.11 -8.20
CA VAL A 3 66.21 4.21 -7.98
C VAL A 3 64.92 5.03 -8.06
N PRO A 4 63.94 4.67 -8.90
CA PRO A 4 62.65 5.32 -8.89
C PRO A 4 61.77 4.70 -7.81
N TRP A 5 61.18 5.55 -6.97
CA TRP A 5 60.19 5.15 -5.97
C TRP A 5 58.84 4.96 -6.66
N LEU A 6 58.32 3.73 -6.67
CA LEU A 6 56.92 3.46 -6.99
C LEU A 6 56.07 3.85 -5.78
N ALA A 7 55.31 4.95 -5.88
CA ALA A 7 54.31 5.30 -4.89
C ALA A 7 53.01 4.55 -5.22
N THR A 8 52.75 3.45 -4.50
CA THR A 8 51.47 2.72 -4.58
C THR A 8 50.43 3.48 -3.78
N VAL A 9 49.52 4.19 -4.45
CA VAL A 9 48.36 4.84 -3.81
C VAL A 9 47.30 3.78 -3.55
N LEU A 10 47.15 3.34 -2.29
CA LEU A 10 46.01 2.52 -1.86
C LEU A 10 44.75 3.40 -1.76
N LEU A 11 43.89 3.31 -2.77
CA LEU A 11 42.52 3.82 -2.71
C LEU A 11 41.70 2.96 -1.73
N LEU A 12 41.54 3.44 -0.51
CA LEU A 12 40.59 2.92 0.47
C LEU A 12 39.16 3.27 0.00
N PHE A 13 38.54 2.38 -0.77
CA PHE A 13 37.11 2.46 -1.05
C PHE A 13 36.34 2.25 0.26
N ARG A 14 35.80 3.35 0.83
CA ARG A 14 34.82 3.26 1.91
C ARG A 14 33.57 2.60 1.34
N ARG A 15 33.34 1.33 1.68
CA ARG A 15 32.04 0.71 1.48
C ARG A 15 31.08 1.34 2.49
N ALA A 16 30.23 2.25 2.02
CA ALA A 16 29.09 2.69 2.80
C ALA A 16 28.09 1.53 2.85
N LEU A 17 27.86 0.98 4.04
CA LEU A 17 26.73 0.08 4.29
C LEU A 17 25.51 0.99 4.42
N ALA A 18 24.68 1.05 3.38
CA ALA A 18 23.35 1.63 3.50
C ALA A 18 22.47 0.61 4.23
N SER A 19 21.95 0.97 5.40
CA SER A 19 20.91 0.19 6.08
C SER A 19 19.56 0.70 5.57
N SER A 20 18.73 -0.19 5.04
CA SER A 20 17.29 0.10 4.88
C SER A 20 16.71 0.39 6.26
N ILE A 21 15.92 1.46 6.37
CA ILE A 21 15.09 1.74 7.53
C ILE A 21 13.66 1.57 7.06
N ASN A 22 12.89 0.75 7.76
CA ASN A 22 11.48 0.59 7.45
C ASN A 22 10.70 1.78 8.02
N ILE A 23 9.97 2.47 7.16
CA ILE A 23 9.08 3.57 7.52
C ILE A 23 7.65 3.15 7.19
N THR A 24 6.74 3.33 8.14
CA THR A 24 5.33 3.01 7.98
C THR A 24 4.55 4.28 7.67
N ILE A 25 3.87 4.30 6.53
CA ILE A 25 2.86 5.29 6.17
C ILE A 25 1.51 4.73 6.59
N ASP A 26 0.94 5.31 7.63
CA ASP A 26 -0.41 5.00 8.09
C ASP A 26 -1.46 5.54 7.12
N ASP A 27 -2.53 4.79 6.87
CA ASP A 27 -3.54 5.13 5.88
C ASP A 27 -4.33 6.42 6.20
N GLN A 28 -4.35 6.86 7.46
CA GLN A 28 -4.98 8.11 7.89
C GLN A 28 -3.99 9.15 8.44
N LYS A 29 -3.05 8.70 9.27
CA LYS A 29 -2.08 9.58 9.96
C LYS A 29 -0.86 9.88 9.10
N GLY A 30 -0.60 9.06 8.08
CA GLY A 30 0.47 9.26 7.12
C GLY A 30 1.85 8.85 7.62
N ASP A 31 2.85 9.31 6.89
CA ASP A 31 4.26 9.09 7.13
C ASP A 31 4.71 9.97 8.32
N PRO A 32 5.27 9.39 9.40
CA PRO A 32 5.68 10.15 10.57
C PRO A 32 6.92 11.03 10.34
N THR A 33 7.65 10.84 9.24
CA THR A 33 8.91 11.54 8.94
C THR A 33 8.71 12.80 8.11
N ASN A 34 7.72 12.81 7.22
CA ASN A 34 7.47 13.91 6.28
C ASN A 34 6.00 14.36 6.23
N GLY A 35 5.08 13.66 6.89
CA GLY A 35 3.66 13.99 6.94
C GLY A 35 2.85 13.62 5.70
N GLN A 36 3.44 12.89 4.75
CA GLN A 36 2.75 12.44 3.55
C GLN A 36 1.60 11.48 3.89
N LYS A 37 0.45 11.66 3.24
CA LYS A 37 -0.76 10.86 3.47
C LYS A 37 -1.26 10.25 2.17
N PHE A 38 -2.14 9.27 2.32
CA PHE A 38 -2.94 8.78 1.20
C PHE A 38 -3.84 9.89 0.65
N ILE A 39 -4.02 9.85 -0.66
CA ILE A 39 -4.98 10.64 -1.42
C ILE A 39 -6.05 9.67 -1.91
N TYR A 40 -7.28 9.90 -1.47
CA TYR A 40 -8.45 9.07 -1.79
C TYR A 40 -9.29 9.73 -2.89
N ASP A 41 -9.61 8.99 -3.94
CA ASP A 41 -10.39 9.49 -5.09
C ASP A 41 -11.46 8.48 -5.56
N PRO A 42 -12.72 8.91 -5.73
CA PRO A 42 -13.27 10.15 -5.20
C PRO A 42 -13.31 10.07 -3.65
N PRO A 43 -13.12 11.19 -2.92
CA PRO A 43 -13.02 11.16 -1.46
C PRO A 43 -14.24 10.57 -0.74
N ASP A 44 -15.43 10.68 -1.33
CA ASP A 44 -16.68 10.17 -0.77
C ASP A 44 -16.88 8.66 -0.92
N ALA A 45 -16.03 7.98 -1.70
CA ALA A 45 -16.02 6.51 -1.80
C ALA A 45 -15.13 5.82 -0.75
N TRP A 46 -14.55 6.59 0.17
CA TRP A 46 -13.65 6.11 1.22
C TRP A 46 -14.10 6.64 2.59
N ALA A 47 -14.15 5.77 3.59
CA ALA A 47 -14.57 6.13 4.94
C ALA A 47 -13.49 5.79 5.97
N SER A 48 -13.16 6.76 6.82
CA SER A 48 -12.23 6.57 7.94
C SER A 48 -12.90 5.83 9.10
N ASP A 49 -12.17 4.89 9.70
CA ASP A 49 -12.57 4.01 10.81
C ASP A 49 -13.92 3.31 10.59
N SER A 50 -14.28 3.15 9.32
CA SER A 50 -15.55 2.58 8.87
C SER A 50 -15.47 2.13 7.42
N ILE A 51 -16.53 1.51 6.92
CA ILE A 51 -16.64 1.06 5.54
C ILE A 51 -17.79 1.85 4.92
N ASP A 52 -17.50 2.63 3.88
CA ASP A 52 -18.54 3.43 3.21
C ASP A 52 -19.69 2.55 2.70
N GLY A 53 -20.91 3.05 2.85
CA GLY A 53 -22.13 2.36 2.43
C GLY A 53 -22.46 1.08 3.20
N CYS A 54 -21.83 0.81 4.35
CA CYS A 54 -22.17 -0.32 5.21
C CYS A 54 -22.49 0.06 6.66
N ASP A 55 -23.74 0.44 6.90
CA ASP A 55 -24.28 0.63 8.26
C ASP A 55 -24.33 -0.70 9.02
N GLY A 56 -23.61 -0.79 10.13
CA GLY A 56 -23.61 -1.97 10.99
C GLY A 56 -22.75 -3.14 10.48
N CYS A 57 -21.87 -2.92 9.51
CA CYS A 57 -20.82 -3.88 9.18
C CYS A 57 -19.98 -4.20 10.43
N LEU A 58 -19.58 -5.46 10.57
CA LEU A 58 -18.44 -5.79 11.42
C LEU A 58 -17.23 -4.95 10.97
N GLN A 59 -16.40 -4.56 11.92
CA GLN A 59 -15.18 -3.78 11.66
C GLN A 59 -13.95 -4.55 12.14
N PRO A 60 -12.77 -4.32 11.55
CA PRO A 60 -11.52 -4.83 12.09
C PRO A 60 -11.30 -4.34 13.53
N ASN A 61 -10.50 -5.10 14.28
CA ASN A 61 -10.08 -4.64 15.60
C ASN A 61 -9.04 -3.53 15.47
N LEU A 62 -9.38 -2.31 15.88
CA LEU A 62 -8.47 -1.16 15.81
C LEU A 62 -7.18 -1.39 16.59
N SER A 63 -7.18 -2.18 17.67
CA SER A 63 -5.96 -2.39 18.46
C SER A 63 -4.87 -3.19 17.73
N THR A 64 -5.18 -3.75 16.56
CA THR A 64 -4.20 -4.43 15.70
C THR A 64 -3.82 -3.61 14.47
N ALA A 65 -4.49 -2.49 14.22
CA ALA A 65 -4.24 -1.63 13.07
C ALA A 65 -3.07 -0.68 13.33
N SER A 66 -2.38 -0.30 12.26
CA SER A 66 -1.43 0.79 12.27
C SER A 66 -2.11 2.02 12.85
N ALA A 67 -1.42 2.60 13.83
CA ALA A 67 -1.88 3.76 14.59
C ALA A 67 -3.35 3.72 15.05
N GLU A 68 -3.93 2.53 15.23
CA GLU A 68 -5.33 2.31 15.60
C GLU A 68 -6.36 2.91 14.63
N THR A 69 -6.04 2.95 13.33
CA THR A 69 -6.91 3.51 12.27
C THR A 69 -7.03 2.59 11.06
N PHE A 70 -8.11 2.73 10.28
CA PHE A 70 -8.22 2.10 8.95
C PHE A 70 -9.16 2.88 8.03
N THR A 71 -9.07 2.66 6.72
CA THR A 71 -9.91 3.34 5.73
C THR A 71 -10.52 2.33 4.79
N GLY A 72 -11.86 2.27 4.81
CA GLY A 72 -12.64 1.30 4.04
C GLY A 72 -13.26 1.91 2.78
N SER A 73 -13.33 1.11 1.73
CA SER A 73 -14.05 1.44 0.49
C SER A 73 -14.79 0.22 -0.06
N LEU A 74 -16.02 0.44 -0.50
CA LEU A 74 -16.84 -0.56 -1.18
C LEU A 74 -17.04 -0.19 -2.64
N PHE A 75 -16.68 -1.10 -3.54
CA PHE A 75 -16.94 -0.98 -4.97
C PHE A 75 -17.99 -2.00 -5.41
N SER A 76 -18.96 -1.54 -6.20
CA SER A 76 -19.93 -2.42 -6.86
C SER A 76 -20.02 -2.11 -8.34
N ALA A 77 -19.55 -3.05 -9.16
CA ALA A 77 -19.55 -2.93 -10.62
C ALA A 77 -20.96 -2.75 -11.23
N HIS A 78 -22.01 -3.12 -10.49
CA HIS A 78 -23.39 -3.12 -10.99
C HIS A 78 -24.27 -1.98 -10.45
N LYS A 79 -23.79 -1.17 -9.50
CA LYS A 79 -24.60 -0.12 -8.87
C LYS A 79 -24.72 1.16 -9.71
N HIS A 80 -23.85 1.39 -10.69
CA HIS A 80 -23.86 2.62 -11.50
C HIS A 80 -23.67 2.32 -12.99
N HIS A 81 -24.15 3.22 -13.86
CA HIS A 81 -23.81 3.18 -15.28
C HIS A 81 -22.33 3.59 -15.42
N ASN A 82 -21.43 2.60 -15.59
CA ASN A 82 -19.97 2.77 -15.63
C ASN A 82 -19.35 3.32 -14.32
N PRO A 83 -19.32 2.53 -13.22
CA PRO A 83 -18.59 2.95 -12.03
C PRO A 83 -17.09 2.83 -12.30
N SER A 84 -16.37 3.94 -12.18
CA SER A 84 -14.90 3.91 -12.09
C SER A 84 -14.51 3.37 -10.71
N PRO A 85 -13.60 2.37 -10.62
CA PRO A 85 -13.05 1.91 -9.35
C PRO A 85 -12.44 3.05 -8.54
N PRO A 86 -12.80 3.22 -7.25
CA PRO A 86 -12.16 4.21 -6.40
C PRO A 86 -10.68 3.85 -6.18
N THR A 87 -9.85 4.87 -5.99
CA THR A 87 -8.41 4.73 -5.84
C THR A 87 -7.88 5.39 -4.57
N ALA A 88 -6.79 4.84 -4.06
CA ALA A 88 -5.99 5.42 -2.99
C ALA A 88 -4.54 5.50 -3.47
N ALA A 89 -3.90 6.66 -3.32
CA ALA A 89 -2.56 6.91 -3.82
C ALA A 89 -1.65 7.48 -2.74
N VAL A 90 -0.38 7.07 -2.72
CA VAL A 90 0.61 7.57 -1.77
C VAL A 90 2.00 7.58 -2.43
N ASN A 91 2.82 8.58 -2.13
CA ASN A 91 4.23 8.55 -2.55
C ASN A 91 5.10 8.07 -1.40
N PHE A 92 6.22 7.47 -1.76
CA PHE A 92 7.26 7.04 -0.84
C PHE A 92 8.63 7.21 -1.50
N THR A 93 9.69 7.30 -0.69
CA THR A 93 11.07 7.34 -1.19
C THR A 93 11.81 6.10 -0.72
N GLY A 94 12.05 5.15 -1.61
CA GLY A 94 12.62 3.86 -1.25
C GLY A 94 12.96 3.00 -2.45
N ALA A 95 13.25 1.74 -2.20
CA ALA A 95 13.47 0.70 -3.19
C ALA A 95 12.48 -0.48 -3.03
N GLU A 96 11.72 -0.52 -1.93
CA GLU A 96 10.75 -1.58 -1.63
C GLU A 96 9.54 -0.98 -0.91
N ALA A 97 8.36 -1.57 -1.12
CA ALA A 97 7.12 -1.19 -0.47
C ALA A 97 6.19 -2.39 -0.29
N LEU A 98 5.62 -2.53 0.90
CA LEU A 98 4.68 -3.57 1.31
C LEU A 98 3.39 -2.90 1.81
N LEU A 99 2.23 -3.32 1.30
CA LEU A 99 0.92 -2.80 1.72
C LEU A 99 0.20 -3.85 2.55
N ASP A 100 -0.17 -3.47 3.76
CA ASP A 100 -1.02 -4.25 4.65
C ASP A 100 -2.47 -3.76 4.58
N SER A 101 -3.40 -4.72 4.60
CA SER A 101 -4.84 -4.50 4.51
C SER A 101 -5.60 -5.52 5.34
N TYR A 102 -6.80 -5.17 5.79
CA TYR A 102 -7.74 -6.12 6.36
C TYR A 102 -8.62 -6.75 5.29
N ILE A 103 -8.65 -8.08 5.26
CA ILE A 103 -9.53 -8.86 4.38
C ILE A 103 -10.72 -9.34 5.19
N HIS A 104 -11.92 -8.95 4.76
CA HIS A 104 -13.17 -9.47 5.31
C HIS A 104 -13.46 -10.86 4.73
N LEU A 105 -13.50 -11.88 5.58
CA LEU A 105 -13.55 -13.29 5.13
C LEU A 105 -14.83 -13.70 4.40
N SER A 106 -15.88 -12.89 4.47
CA SER A 106 -17.14 -13.07 3.73
C SER A 106 -17.40 -12.01 2.67
N GLY A 107 -16.52 -11.01 2.54
CA GLY A 107 -16.55 -10.01 1.47
C GLY A 107 -15.62 -10.41 0.33
N GLY A 108 -15.94 -10.04 -0.90
CA GLY A 108 -14.98 -10.15 -2.00
C GLY A 108 -13.98 -9.00 -1.92
N SER A 109 -12.74 -9.21 -2.35
CA SER A 109 -11.76 -8.14 -2.53
C SER A 109 -11.04 -8.33 -3.85
N ASP A 110 -10.90 -7.25 -4.62
CA ASP A 110 -10.21 -7.23 -5.90
C ASP A 110 -9.43 -5.92 -5.96
N MET A 111 -8.11 -6.00 -5.90
CA MET A 111 -7.21 -4.85 -5.86
C MET A 111 -6.24 -4.92 -7.02
N SER A 112 -5.97 -3.77 -7.64
CA SER A 112 -4.82 -3.62 -8.52
C SER A 112 -3.87 -2.57 -7.98
N PHE A 113 -2.57 -2.81 -8.18
CA PHE A 113 -1.50 -1.97 -7.67
C PHE A 113 -0.65 -1.49 -8.83
N SER A 114 -0.44 -0.18 -8.93
CA SER A 114 0.50 0.37 -9.90
C SER A 114 1.57 1.20 -9.20
N ILE A 115 2.80 1.10 -9.70
CA ILE A 115 3.92 1.95 -9.29
C ILE A 115 4.29 2.81 -10.49
N ASP A 116 4.34 4.12 -10.28
CA ASP A 116 4.71 5.11 -11.30
C ASP A 116 3.87 5.00 -12.60
N GLY A 117 2.58 4.66 -12.42
CA GLY A 117 1.61 4.49 -13.50
C GLY A 117 1.69 3.15 -14.24
N ILE A 118 2.56 2.23 -13.82
CA ILE A 118 2.71 0.89 -14.40
C ILE A 118 2.09 -0.13 -13.46
N LEU A 119 1.16 -0.96 -13.96
CA LEU A 119 0.59 -2.07 -13.21
C LEU A 119 1.73 -2.98 -12.70
N ALA A 120 1.82 -3.09 -11.38
CA ALA A 120 2.84 -3.85 -10.68
C ALA A 120 2.34 -5.22 -10.23
N ASP A 121 1.11 -5.28 -9.69
CA ASP A 121 0.51 -6.53 -9.21
C ASP A 121 -1.02 -6.41 -9.07
N THR A 122 -1.68 -7.53 -8.75
CA THR A 122 -3.10 -7.62 -8.43
C THR A 122 -3.32 -8.56 -7.25
N PHE A 123 -4.33 -8.29 -6.43
CA PHE A 123 -4.74 -9.16 -5.33
C PHE A 123 -6.23 -9.47 -5.43
N GLN A 124 -6.59 -10.74 -5.25
CA GLN A 124 -7.99 -11.17 -5.22
C GLN A 124 -8.27 -12.07 -4.02
N HIS A 125 -9.39 -11.80 -3.35
CA HIS A 125 -9.95 -12.64 -2.30
C HIS A 125 -11.37 -13.06 -2.67
N THR A 126 -11.59 -14.37 -2.69
CA THR A 126 -12.92 -14.96 -2.82
C THR A 126 -13.53 -15.18 -1.43
N PRO A 127 -14.78 -14.76 -1.19
CA PRO A 127 -15.46 -14.99 0.08
C PRO A 127 -15.43 -16.46 0.51
N THR A 128 -15.03 -16.71 1.75
CA THR A 128 -15.06 -18.05 2.36
C THR A 128 -16.39 -18.39 3.01
N GLY A 129 -17.24 -17.37 3.24
CA GLY A 129 -18.48 -17.48 4.01
C GLY A 129 -18.29 -17.42 5.52
N LEU A 130 -17.05 -17.29 6.00
CA LEU A 130 -16.74 -17.06 7.41
C LEU A 130 -16.86 -15.56 7.74
N GLY A 131 -17.33 -15.25 8.94
CA GLY A 131 -17.29 -13.88 9.46
C GLY A 131 -15.91 -13.50 9.98
N GLY A 132 -15.64 -12.20 10.07
CA GLY A 132 -14.41 -11.65 10.66
C GLY A 132 -13.39 -11.15 9.65
N PHE A 133 -12.23 -10.75 10.17
CA PHE A 133 -11.16 -10.09 9.43
C PHE A 133 -9.82 -10.79 9.65
N GLU A 134 -8.98 -10.77 8.62
CA GLU A 134 -7.57 -11.12 8.70
C GLU A 134 -6.72 -9.93 8.23
N SER A 135 -5.64 -9.62 8.96
CA SER A 135 -4.61 -8.71 8.44
C SER A 135 -3.73 -9.47 7.47
N ARG A 136 -3.47 -8.89 6.29
CA ARG A 136 -2.68 -9.51 5.23
C ARG A 136 -1.89 -8.46 4.46
N SER A 137 -0.66 -8.80 4.13
CA SER A 137 0.11 -8.07 3.12
C SER A 137 -0.44 -8.42 1.74
N VAL A 138 -1.09 -7.45 1.10
CA VAL A 138 -1.79 -7.63 -0.19
C VAL A 138 -0.95 -7.20 -1.38
N PHE A 139 0.14 -6.47 -1.13
CA PHE A 139 1.10 -6.07 -2.14
C PHE A 139 2.52 -6.09 -1.56
N ASN A 140 3.48 -6.50 -2.37
CA ASN A 140 4.90 -6.51 -2.01
C ASN A 140 5.75 -6.20 -3.25
N SER A 141 6.24 -4.98 -3.34
CA SER A 141 7.24 -4.58 -4.33
C SER A 141 8.64 -4.72 -3.76
N GLN A 142 9.51 -5.35 -4.54
CA GLN A 142 10.92 -5.50 -4.23
C GLN A 142 11.75 -5.00 -5.41
N ARG A 143 12.96 -4.51 -5.12
CA ARG A 143 13.97 -4.15 -6.14
C ARG A 143 13.55 -3.02 -7.09
N LEU A 144 12.80 -2.04 -6.60
CA LEU A 144 12.64 -0.78 -7.32
C LEU A 144 13.98 -0.04 -7.38
N SER A 145 14.14 0.84 -8.37
CA SER A 145 15.29 1.73 -8.38
C SER A 145 15.18 2.71 -7.21
N PRO A 146 16.22 2.89 -6.37
CA PRO A 146 16.13 3.82 -5.24
C PRO A 146 15.70 5.21 -5.70
N GLY A 147 14.58 5.72 -5.17
CA GLY A 147 14.03 7.00 -5.58
C GLY A 147 12.62 7.25 -5.04
N GLU A 148 12.02 8.34 -5.52
CA GLU A 148 10.61 8.63 -5.28
C GLU A 148 9.73 7.76 -6.18
N HIS A 149 8.69 7.19 -5.60
CA HIS A 149 7.70 6.36 -6.27
C HIS A 149 6.29 6.75 -5.85
N THR A 150 5.33 6.53 -6.74
CA THR A 150 3.90 6.65 -6.43
C THR A 150 3.24 5.29 -6.51
N LEU A 151 2.71 4.80 -5.38
CA LEU A 151 1.86 3.63 -5.31
C LEU A 151 0.39 4.07 -5.47
N VAL A 152 -0.31 3.49 -6.44
CA VAL A 152 -1.76 3.65 -6.61
C VAL A 152 -2.43 2.30 -6.44
N ILE A 153 -3.43 2.26 -5.55
CA ILE A 153 -4.28 1.12 -5.27
C ILE A 153 -5.66 1.42 -5.86
N SER A 154 -6.22 0.47 -6.61
CA SER A 154 -7.57 0.57 -7.14
C SER A 154 -8.44 -0.54 -6.56
N ASN A 155 -9.63 -0.18 -6.08
CA ASN A 155 -10.60 -1.10 -5.49
C ASN A 155 -11.63 -1.55 -6.54
N GLY A 156 -11.44 -2.75 -7.06
CA GLY A 156 -12.32 -3.39 -8.03
C GLY A 156 -11.89 -3.20 -9.47
N VAL A 157 -12.62 -3.88 -10.36
CA VAL A 157 -12.44 -3.83 -11.81
C VAL A 157 -13.80 -3.56 -12.44
N VAL A 158 -13.82 -2.77 -13.52
CA VAL A 158 -15.04 -2.54 -14.31
C VAL A 158 -15.59 -3.89 -14.78
N ASP A 159 -16.90 -4.09 -14.63
CA ASP A 159 -17.59 -5.36 -14.91
C ASP A 159 -17.12 -6.58 -14.07
N GLY A 160 -16.31 -6.35 -13.02
CA GLY A 160 -15.86 -7.36 -12.07
C GLY A 160 -16.87 -7.65 -10.95
N PRO A 161 -16.52 -8.52 -9.98
CA PRO A 161 -17.32 -8.72 -8.78
C PRO A 161 -17.32 -7.46 -7.88
N ASN A 162 -18.25 -7.41 -6.93
CA ASN A 162 -18.17 -6.41 -5.85
C ASN A 162 -16.87 -6.62 -5.05
N SER A 163 -16.24 -5.52 -4.66
CA SER A 163 -14.97 -5.51 -3.95
C SER A 163 -15.04 -4.63 -2.70
N LEU A 164 -14.49 -5.13 -1.60
CA LEU A 164 -14.25 -4.43 -0.36
C LEU A 164 -12.75 -4.33 -0.14
N VAL A 165 -12.27 -3.11 0.09
CA VAL A 165 -10.88 -2.81 0.45
C VAL A 165 -10.88 -2.10 1.80
N ILE A 166 -10.00 -2.52 2.70
CA ILE A 166 -9.81 -1.90 4.00
C ILE A 166 -8.31 -1.71 4.20
N LEU A 167 -7.82 -0.50 3.94
CA LEU A 167 -6.40 -0.17 4.02
C LEU A 167 -5.98 0.02 5.48
N ASP A 168 -4.71 -0.27 5.75
CA ASP A 168 -4.09 -0.14 7.07
C ASP A 168 -2.78 0.66 6.97
N SER A 169 -1.76 0.12 6.27
CA SER A 169 -0.50 0.85 6.13
C SER A 169 0.36 0.39 4.96
N VAL A 170 1.30 1.26 4.56
CA VAL A 170 2.40 0.93 3.65
C VAL A 170 3.72 0.99 4.42
N VAL A 171 4.50 -0.07 4.40
CA VAL A 171 5.87 -0.09 4.90
C VAL A 171 6.83 0.01 3.72
N TYR A 172 7.69 1.02 3.71
CA TYR A 172 8.71 1.20 2.67
C TYR A 172 10.12 1.26 3.27
N SER A 173 11.13 1.00 2.42
CA SER A 173 12.54 1.14 2.77
C SER A 173 13.40 1.52 1.58
#